data_AF-A0A5J5IEA9-F1
#
_entry.id   AF-A0A5J5IEA9-F1
#
_cell.length_a   1.000
_cell.length_b   1.000
_cell.length_c   1.000
_cell.angle_alpha   90.00
_cell.angle_beta   90.00
_cell.angle_gamma   90.00
#
_symmetry.space_group_name_H-M   'P 1'
#
loop_
_entity.id
_entity.type
_entity.pdbx_description
1 polymer ?
#
loop_
_entity_poly.entity_id
_entity_poly.type
_entity_poly.pdbx_seq_one_letter_code
_entity_poly.pdbx_strand_id
1 'polypeptide(L)'
;MTNAKDIGPDNIKPLGTDKEMLNDLQRETFDYFLNEVDPVTGLIKDKTQPGSPASIAAVGMGLSAYIVGVEKKFLSRKDATTRVLKILRFFYNSRQGTEADATGYKGFYYHFLTPGTGERTWKCELSTIDTALFIMGGLSAASYFKDGNKDETEIRELSSQLYSRVDWQWALNEGVTLSHGWTPEDGFLPYRWDTNYSEALLLYVLALGSPTYPIKADSYKKWTETFEVKKVYEFEYLYGGPLFIHQFSHMWIDFRGIHDDFNKKAGFDYFENSKSATHIHQRYAIENPNKFEHYGEYCWGLTASDGPGNKTIDIGGRKRIFYGYIARGAPFGPDDGTVSPWGVVASLPFAPEIVLDTIRHAIEKLNLKHHRLYGFDASFNPTFPEKSKNPNGWVSPWRFGLNQGPIVIMIENYHTGLIWKIMRECPYIIKGLHVAGFTGGWLKNEI
;
A
#
# COMPACT_ATOMS: atom_id res chain seq x y z
N MET A 1 -20.88 -7.95 29.31
CA MET A 1 -21.51 -7.55 28.05
C MET A 1 -21.67 -6.05 28.10
N THR A 2 -20.71 -5.32 27.56
CA THR A 2 -20.76 -3.87 27.38
C THR A 2 -21.03 -3.65 25.92
N ASN A 3 -22.20 -3.10 25.60
CA ASN A 3 -22.62 -2.78 24.23
C ASN A 3 -21.65 -1.76 23.63
N ALA A 4 -21.25 -1.96 22.37
CA ALA A 4 -20.50 -0.97 21.60
C ALA A 4 -21.29 0.35 21.35
N LYS A 5 -22.57 0.40 21.76
CA LYS A 5 -23.44 1.59 21.67
C LYS A 5 -23.39 2.51 22.90
N ASP A 6 -22.77 2.10 24.00
CA ASP A 6 -22.82 2.84 25.29
C ASP A 6 -21.52 3.59 25.65
N ILE A 7 -20.64 3.88 24.70
CA ILE A 7 -19.46 4.72 24.95
C ILE A 7 -19.52 5.94 24.02
N GLY A 8 -20.33 6.92 24.39
CA GLY A 8 -20.15 8.30 23.95
C GLY A 8 -18.81 8.88 24.44
N PRO A 9 -18.43 10.10 24.03
CA PRO A 9 -17.09 10.67 24.26
C PRO A 9 -16.72 10.94 25.73
N ASP A 10 -17.54 10.58 26.70
CA ASP A 10 -17.36 11.06 28.07
C ASP A 10 -16.34 10.25 28.89
N ASN A 11 -15.31 10.98 29.33
CA ASN A 11 -14.42 10.72 30.46
C ASN A 11 -13.28 9.69 30.32
N ILE A 12 -12.61 9.61 29.17
CA ILE A 12 -11.19 9.24 29.17
C ILE A 12 -10.39 10.43 28.67
N LYS A 13 -9.55 11.02 29.54
CA LYS A 13 -8.55 11.98 29.07
C LYS A 13 -7.67 11.25 28.06
N PRO A 14 -7.46 11.82 26.85
CA PRO A 14 -6.55 11.23 25.87
C PRO A 14 -5.23 10.82 26.52
N LEU A 15 -4.69 9.65 26.18
CA LEU A 15 -3.42 9.18 26.75
C LEU A 15 -2.23 10.08 26.36
N GLY A 16 -2.43 10.97 25.38
CA GLY A 16 -1.50 11.97 24.89
C GLY A 16 -2.11 12.75 23.72
N THR A 17 -1.34 13.69 23.17
CA THR A 17 -1.72 14.45 21.97
C THR A 17 -1.80 13.55 20.72
N ASP A 18 -2.49 13.99 19.67
CA ASP A 18 -2.53 13.26 18.39
C ASP A 18 -1.12 13.04 17.82
N LYS A 19 -0.24 14.03 17.97
CA LYS A 19 1.14 13.95 17.52
C LYS A 19 1.93 12.88 18.26
N GLU A 20 1.79 12.77 19.57
CA GLU A 20 2.45 11.71 20.37
C GLU A 20 1.91 10.34 19.98
N MET A 21 0.58 10.18 19.89
CA MET A 21 -0.07 8.95 19.46
C MET A 21 0.45 8.45 18.11
N LEU A 22 0.52 9.34 17.11
CA LEU A 22 1.00 9.00 15.77
C LEU A 22 2.50 8.69 15.75
N ASN A 23 3.32 9.43 16.50
CA ASN A 23 4.76 9.15 16.58
C ASN A 23 5.03 7.77 17.20
N ASP A 24 4.30 7.39 18.25
CA ASP A 24 4.44 6.09 18.89
C ASP A 24 4.00 4.97 17.96
N LEU A 25 2.85 5.14 17.29
CA LEU A 25 2.38 4.18 16.29
C LEU A 25 3.39 4.04 15.14
N GLN A 26 3.90 5.15 14.60
CA GLN A 26 4.88 5.16 13.52
C GLN A 26 6.18 4.46 13.93
N ARG A 27 6.68 4.72 15.14
CA ARG A 27 7.89 4.10 15.67
C ARG A 27 7.73 2.59 15.82
N GLU A 28 6.67 2.14 16.49
CA GLU A 28 6.44 0.71 16.69
C GLU A 28 6.28 -0.02 15.36
N THR A 29 5.51 0.55 14.44
CA THR A 29 5.28 0.00 13.09
C THR A 29 6.59 -0.09 12.29
N PHE A 30 7.47 0.91 12.41
CA PHE A 30 8.78 0.92 11.74
C PHE A 30 9.66 -0.28 12.12
N ASP A 31 9.55 -0.80 13.35
CA ASP A 31 10.36 -1.94 13.80
C ASP A 31 10.13 -3.21 12.96
N TYR A 32 9.00 -3.33 12.24
CA TYR A 32 8.78 -4.41 11.27
C TYR A 32 9.90 -4.44 10.22
N PHE A 33 10.25 -3.26 9.69
CA PHE A 33 11.28 -3.11 8.65
C PHE A 33 12.70 -3.20 9.20
N LEU A 34 12.87 -3.24 10.52
CA LEU A 34 14.16 -3.55 11.14
C LEU A 34 14.34 -5.05 11.37
N ASN A 35 13.27 -5.72 11.80
CA ASN A 35 13.32 -7.05 12.40
C ASN A 35 12.86 -8.18 11.45
N GLU A 36 11.90 -7.92 10.55
CA GLU A 36 11.38 -8.93 9.61
C GLU A 36 12.15 -8.93 8.29
N VAL A 37 13.48 -8.77 8.38
CA VAL A 37 14.39 -8.67 7.25
C VAL A 37 15.36 -9.85 7.25
N ASP A 38 15.50 -10.49 6.10
CA ASP A 38 16.49 -11.53 5.88
C ASP A 38 17.92 -10.93 5.93
N PRO A 39 18.80 -11.42 6.83
CA PRO A 39 20.11 -10.82 7.03
C PRO A 39 21.06 -11.03 5.84
N VAL A 40 20.79 -12.00 4.96
CA VAL A 40 21.65 -12.31 3.80
C VAL A 40 21.29 -11.42 2.62
N THR A 41 20.03 -11.46 2.20
CA THR A 41 19.52 -10.81 0.98
C THR A 41 18.97 -9.40 1.24
N GLY A 42 18.60 -9.07 2.47
CA GLY A 42 17.86 -7.85 2.80
C GLY A 42 16.37 -7.93 2.44
N LEU A 43 15.89 -9.06 1.93
CA LEU A 43 14.47 -9.27 1.63
C LEU A 43 13.61 -9.11 2.88
N ILE A 44 12.43 -8.50 2.72
CA ILE A 44 11.50 -8.22 3.81
C ILE A 44 10.36 -9.24 3.75
N LYS A 45 10.09 -9.92 4.87
CA LYS A 45 9.03 -10.92 4.93
C LYS A 45 7.68 -10.31 4.57
N ASP A 46 6.85 -11.09 3.89
CA ASP A 46 5.45 -10.75 3.63
C ASP A 46 4.68 -10.58 4.94
N LYS A 47 4.86 -11.53 5.87
CA LYS A 47 4.24 -11.50 7.19
C LYS A 47 5.07 -12.21 8.26
N THR A 48 4.70 -12.00 9.52
CA THR A 48 5.35 -12.58 10.70
C THR A 48 5.10 -14.08 10.90
N GLN A 49 4.30 -14.72 10.04
CA GLN A 49 4.07 -16.16 10.12
C GLN A 49 5.39 -16.92 9.92
N PRO A 50 5.72 -17.91 10.78
CA PRO A 50 6.90 -18.75 10.57
C PRO A 50 6.92 -19.40 9.18
N GLY A 51 8.04 -19.31 8.48
CA GLY A 51 8.19 -19.84 7.12
C GLY A 51 7.54 -18.98 6.02
N SER A 52 7.04 -17.78 6.34
CA SER A 52 6.53 -16.84 5.33
C SER A 52 7.62 -16.46 4.33
N PRO A 53 7.31 -16.35 3.03
CA PRO A 53 8.22 -15.77 2.05
C PRO A 53 8.41 -14.28 2.29
N ALA A 54 9.34 -13.70 1.54
CA ALA A 54 9.47 -12.26 1.35
C ALA A 54 8.52 -11.76 0.27
N SER A 55 8.03 -10.53 0.43
CA SER A 55 7.22 -9.81 -0.58
C SER A 55 8.04 -8.67 -1.16
N ILE A 56 8.13 -8.57 -2.49
CA ILE A 56 8.87 -7.49 -3.15
C ILE A 56 8.17 -6.12 -2.96
N ALA A 57 6.84 -6.12 -2.80
CA ALA A 57 6.10 -4.89 -2.47
C ALA A 57 6.45 -4.40 -1.06
N ALA A 58 6.54 -5.31 -0.08
CA ALA A 58 7.00 -4.98 1.27
C ALA A 58 8.45 -4.44 1.27
N VAL A 59 9.32 -4.96 0.40
CA VAL A 59 10.67 -4.41 0.18
C VAL A 59 10.61 -2.97 -0.32
N GLY A 60 9.79 -2.67 -1.33
CA GLY A 60 9.62 -1.31 -1.86
C GLY A 60 9.15 -0.31 -0.80
N MET A 61 8.17 -0.71 -0.01
CA MET A 61 7.70 0.08 1.14
C MET A 61 8.80 0.24 2.19
N GLY A 62 9.57 -0.81 2.47
CA GLY A 62 10.69 -0.78 3.42
C GLY A 62 11.80 0.19 3.02
N LEU A 63 12.17 0.25 1.73
CA LEU A 63 13.14 1.21 1.22
C LEU A 63 12.73 2.67 1.51
N SER A 64 11.43 2.95 1.40
CA SER A 64 10.89 4.28 1.71
C SER A 64 10.72 4.50 3.22
N ALA A 65 10.36 3.45 3.96
CA ALA A 65 10.27 3.50 5.43
C ALA A 65 11.64 3.79 6.06
N TYR A 66 12.76 3.30 5.49
CA TYR A 66 14.10 3.64 5.98
C TYR A 66 14.41 5.12 5.89
N ILE A 67 13.91 5.83 4.89
CA ILE A 67 14.02 7.30 4.79
C ILE A 67 13.32 7.96 5.97
N VAL A 68 12.07 7.53 6.25
CA VAL A 68 11.32 7.99 7.44
C VAL A 68 12.12 7.68 8.72
N GLY A 69 12.68 6.48 8.82
CA GLY A 69 13.50 6.07 9.96
C GLY A 69 14.72 6.97 10.19
N VAL A 70 15.37 7.48 9.14
CA VAL A 70 16.48 8.43 9.24
C VAL A 70 15.99 9.78 9.74
N GLU A 71 14.97 10.36 9.12
CA GLU A 71 14.43 11.67 9.50
C GLU A 71 13.85 11.68 10.92
N LYS A 72 13.25 10.57 11.34
CA LYS A 72 12.70 10.39 12.69
C LYS A 72 13.72 9.88 13.70
N LYS A 73 14.97 9.66 13.29
CA LYS A 73 16.08 9.17 14.12
C LYS A 73 15.81 7.79 14.76
N PHE A 74 14.99 6.97 14.11
CA PHE A 74 14.77 5.57 14.48
C PHE A 74 15.91 4.68 13.97
N LEU A 75 16.58 5.12 12.90
CA LEU A 75 17.68 4.44 12.24
C LEU A 75 18.73 5.48 11.85
N SER A 76 20.02 5.18 12.04
CA SER A 76 21.06 6.10 11.57
C SER A 76 21.12 6.12 10.04
N ARG A 77 21.53 7.25 9.43
CA ARG A 77 21.70 7.34 7.97
C ARG A 77 22.65 6.25 7.45
N LYS A 78 23.75 5.98 8.17
CA LYS A 78 24.72 4.92 7.83
C LYS A 78 24.08 3.52 7.83
N ASP A 79 23.28 3.20 8.84
CA ASP A 79 22.60 1.90 8.91
C ASP A 79 21.53 1.77 7.82
N ALA A 80 20.81 2.86 7.53
CA ALA A 80 19.87 2.91 6.42
C ALA A 80 20.57 2.69 5.07
N THR A 81 21.66 3.40 4.78
CA THR A 81 22.48 3.22 3.57
C THR A 81 22.94 1.76 3.43
N THR A 82 23.41 1.15 4.53
CA THR A 82 23.85 -0.25 4.54
C THR A 82 22.71 -1.21 4.18
N ARG A 83 21.52 -1.01 4.74
CA ARG A 83 20.33 -1.84 4.47
C ARG A 83 19.83 -1.66 3.04
N VAL A 84 19.74 -0.42 2.57
CA VAL A 84 19.33 -0.09 1.20
C VAL A 84 20.28 -0.73 0.19
N LEU A 85 21.60 -0.56 0.35
CA LEU A 85 22.57 -1.17 -0.56
C LEU A 85 22.50 -2.69 -0.57
N LYS A 86 22.26 -3.34 0.58
CA LYS A 86 22.09 -4.79 0.63
C LYS A 86 20.95 -5.25 -0.28
N ILE A 87 19.79 -4.61 -0.15
CA ILE A 87 18.61 -4.90 -0.98
C ILE A 87 18.92 -4.66 -2.45
N LEU A 88 19.41 -3.47 -2.81
CA LEU A 88 19.65 -3.09 -4.20
C LEU A 88 20.70 -3.99 -4.87
N ARG A 89 21.80 -4.31 -4.17
CA ARG A 89 22.83 -5.24 -4.66
C ARG A 89 22.28 -6.64 -4.85
N PHE A 90 21.43 -7.13 -3.94
CA PHE A 90 20.79 -8.44 -4.09
C PHE A 90 19.93 -8.46 -5.37
N PHE A 91 18.99 -7.54 -5.54
CA PHE A 91 18.12 -7.52 -6.72
C PHE A 91 18.89 -7.30 -8.02
N TYR A 92 19.92 -6.44 -7.99
CA TYR A 92 20.74 -6.15 -9.17
C TYR A 92 21.49 -7.38 -9.67
N ASN A 93 22.07 -8.16 -8.76
CA ASN A 93 22.84 -9.38 -9.05
C ASN A 93 21.98 -10.66 -9.10
N SER A 94 20.69 -10.56 -8.78
CA SER A 94 19.79 -11.71 -8.74
C SER A 94 19.60 -12.36 -10.12
N ARG A 95 19.25 -13.66 -10.11
CA ARG A 95 19.04 -14.43 -11.35
C ARG A 95 17.81 -13.92 -12.09
N GLN A 96 18.01 -13.58 -13.36
CA GLN A 96 16.95 -13.19 -14.30
C GLN A 96 16.84 -14.24 -15.41
N GLY A 97 15.66 -14.82 -15.59
CA GLY A 97 15.46 -15.87 -16.59
C GLY A 97 14.07 -16.49 -16.56
N THR A 98 13.77 -17.35 -17.54
CA THR A 98 12.46 -18.01 -17.67
C THR A 98 12.33 -19.23 -16.76
N GLU A 99 13.37 -19.60 -16.03
CA GLU A 99 13.38 -20.76 -15.13
C GLU A 99 12.46 -20.54 -13.93
N ALA A 100 11.85 -21.63 -13.46
CA ALA A 100 10.84 -21.60 -12.42
C ALA A 100 11.36 -21.14 -11.04
N ASP A 101 12.68 -21.17 -10.83
CA ASP A 101 13.37 -20.79 -9.60
C ASP A 101 14.13 -19.45 -9.73
N ALA A 102 14.06 -18.76 -10.88
CA ALA A 102 14.68 -17.44 -11.03
C ALA A 102 14.06 -16.41 -10.07
N THR A 103 14.81 -15.36 -9.73
CA THR A 103 14.31 -14.25 -8.89
C THR A 103 13.38 -13.33 -9.69
N GLY A 104 13.58 -13.26 -10.99
CA GLY A 104 12.71 -12.51 -11.88
C GLY A 104 13.01 -12.77 -13.35
N TYR A 105 12.36 -12.02 -14.23
CA TYR A 105 12.56 -12.09 -15.67
C TYR A 105 12.21 -10.74 -16.29
N LYS A 106 12.92 -10.33 -17.35
CA LYS A 106 12.66 -9.07 -18.07
C LYS A 106 12.69 -7.82 -17.17
N GLY A 107 13.45 -7.88 -16.07
CA GLY A 107 13.51 -6.83 -15.07
C GLY A 107 12.33 -6.80 -14.09
N PHE A 108 11.30 -7.62 -14.31
CA PHE A 108 10.24 -7.86 -13.33
C PHE A 108 10.68 -8.90 -12.31
N TYR A 109 10.06 -8.85 -11.13
CA TYR A 109 10.34 -9.77 -10.04
C TYR A 109 9.08 -10.53 -9.61
N TYR A 110 9.29 -11.74 -9.11
CA TYR A 110 8.18 -12.55 -8.60
C TYR A 110 7.62 -11.95 -7.32
N HIS A 111 6.29 -11.99 -7.18
CA HIS A 111 5.54 -11.46 -6.04
C HIS A 111 6.20 -11.86 -4.70
N PHE A 112 6.50 -13.16 -4.58
CA PHE A 112 7.09 -13.77 -3.40
C PHE A 112 8.42 -14.46 -3.70
N LEU A 113 9.40 -14.20 -2.84
CA LEU A 113 10.74 -14.78 -2.91
C LEU A 113 11.10 -15.51 -1.62
N THR A 114 11.89 -16.57 -1.72
CA THR A 114 12.40 -17.33 -0.57
C THR A 114 13.49 -16.52 0.14
N PRO A 115 13.36 -16.22 1.44
CA PRO A 115 14.43 -15.61 2.23
C PRO A 115 15.74 -16.43 2.14
N GLY A 116 16.87 -15.74 2.07
CA GLY A 116 18.20 -16.37 1.95
C GLY A 116 18.62 -16.68 0.51
N THR A 117 17.74 -17.23 -0.34
CA THR A 117 18.08 -17.61 -1.73
C THR A 117 17.60 -16.62 -2.78
N GLY A 118 16.42 -16.02 -2.58
CA GLY A 118 15.81 -15.16 -3.59
C GLY A 118 15.10 -15.91 -4.71
N GLU A 119 14.86 -17.21 -4.55
CA GLU A 119 14.13 -18.02 -5.53
C GLU A 119 12.63 -17.76 -5.44
N ARG A 120 11.92 -17.84 -6.57
CA ARG A 120 10.46 -17.73 -6.64
C ARG A 120 9.77 -18.69 -5.66
N THR A 121 8.78 -18.19 -4.92
CA THR A 121 8.00 -19.00 -3.96
C THR A 121 6.55 -19.21 -4.42
N TRP A 122 5.94 -20.33 -4.02
CA TRP A 122 4.52 -20.65 -4.22
C TRP A 122 4.03 -20.59 -5.68
N LYS A 123 4.94 -20.73 -6.65
CA LYS A 123 4.63 -20.55 -8.08
C LYS A 123 3.95 -19.22 -8.39
N CYS A 124 4.20 -18.18 -7.59
CA CYS A 124 3.61 -16.86 -7.81
C CYS A 124 4.03 -16.27 -9.15
N GLU A 125 3.30 -15.27 -9.62
CA GLU A 125 3.58 -14.53 -10.85
C GLU A 125 4.76 -13.57 -10.68
N LEU A 126 5.42 -13.25 -11.79
CA LEU A 126 6.05 -11.94 -11.95
C LEU A 126 4.93 -10.92 -11.83
N SER A 127 4.97 -10.11 -10.79
CA SER A 127 3.91 -9.15 -10.49
C SER A 127 4.32 -7.78 -11.01
N THR A 128 3.55 -7.25 -11.97
CA THR A 128 3.82 -5.92 -12.52
C THR A 128 3.65 -4.83 -11.48
N ILE A 129 2.59 -4.92 -10.66
CA ILE A 129 2.31 -3.94 -9.61
C ILE A 129 3.31 -4.04 -8.46
N ASP A 130 3.69 -5.24 -8.02
CA ASP A 130 4.65 -5.35 -6.91
C ASP A 130 6.07 -4.99 -7.33
N THR A 131 6.43 -5.26 -8.60
CA THR A 131 7.65 -4.71 -9.20
C THR A 131 7.60 -3.18 -9.21
N ALA A 132 6.47 -2.59 -9.59
CA ALA A 132 6.31 -1.14 -9.59
C ALA A 132 6.46 -0.55 -8.17
N LEU A 133 5.85 -1.17 -7.15
CA LEU A 133 6.02 -0.78 -5.74
C LEU A 133 7.48 -0.89 -5.27
N PHE A 134 8.18 -1.97 -5.65
CA PHE A 134 9.62 -2.12 -5.40
C PHE A 134 10.43 -0.98 -6.01
N ILE A 135 10.19 -0.68 -7.29
CA ILE A 135 10.86 0.40 -8.01
C ILE A 135 10.56 1.76 -7.41
N MET A 136 9.32 2.06 -7.00
CA MET A 136 9.00 3.32 -6.31
C MET A 136 9.85 3.49 -5.03
N GLY A 137 10.06 2.41 -4.28
CA GLY A 137 10.96 2.39 -3.13
C GLY A 137 12.42 2.66 -3.49
N GLY A 138 12.94 2.01 -4.54
CA GLY A 138 14.30 2.24 -5.05
C GLY A 138 14.51 3.68 -5.52
N LEU A 139 13.56 4.23 -6.28
CA LEU A 139 13.62 5.62 -6.74
C LEU A 139 13.49 6.64 -5.60
N SER A 140 12.73 6.32 -4.54
CA SER A 140 12.70 7.12 -3.30
C SER A 140 14.07 7.16 -2.65
N ALA A 141 14.73 6.00 -2.52
CA ALA A 141 16.07 5.91 -1.97
C ALA A 141 17.09 6.71 -2.82
N ALA A 142 17.06 6.57 -4.15
CA ALA A 142 17.91 7.34 -5.05
C ALA A 142 17.69 8.87 -4.94
N SER A 143 16.44 9.28 -4.72
CA SER A 143 16.07 10.70 -4.59
C SER A 143 16.43 11.29 -3.22
N TYR A 144 16.65 10.46 -2.20
CA TYR A 144 17.00 10.90 -0.84
C TYR A 144 18.50 10.78 -0.51
N PHE A 145 19.14 9.69 -0.94
CA PHE A 145 20.57 9.43 -0.70
C PHE A 145 21.44 10.11 -1.77
N LYS A 146 21.62 11.43 -1.60
CA LYS A 146 22.29 12.32 -2.55
C LYS A 146 23.70 12.77 -2.12
N ASP A 147 24.21 12.29 -0.99
CA ASP A 147 25.56 12.67 -0.56
C ASP A 147 26.59 12.15 -1.57
N GLY A 148 27.68 12.91 -1.75
CA GLY A 148 28.76 12.60 -2.70
C GLY A 148 29.66 11.43 -2.28
N ASN A 149 29.26 10.64 -1.28
CA ASN A 149 30.01 9.47 -0.85
C ASN A 149 29.74 8.27 -1.78
N LYS A 150 30.64 7.27 -1.75
CA LYS A 150 30.58 6.12 -2.66
C LYS A 150 29.30 5.29 -2.48
N ASP A 151 28.89 5.06 -1.24
CA ASP A 151 27.74 4.21 -0.93
C ASP A 151 26.43 4.84 -1.43
N GLU A 152 26.21 6.13 -1.19
CA GLU A 152 25.00 6.82 -1.69
C GLU A 152 25.03 7.02 -3.21
N THR A 153 26.21 7.16 -3.80
CA THR A 153 26.36 7.15 -5.26
C THR A 153 25.92 5.80 -5.84
N GLU A 154 26.35 4.70 -5.25
CA GLU A 154 25.95 3.37 -5.65
C GLU A 154 24.44 3.12 -5.46
N ILE A 155 23.81 3.66 -4.41
CA ILE A 155 22.33 3.60 -4.25
C ILE A 155 21.63 4.21 -5.47
N ARG A 156 22.06 5.39 -5.91
CA ARG A 156 21.47 6.09 -7.06
C ARG A 156 21.66 5.32 -8.36
N GLU A 157 22.86 4.78 -8.56
CA GLU A 157 23.22 3.99 -9.74
C GLU A 157 22.42 2.69 -9.82
N LEU A 158 22.41 1.89 -8.74
CA LEU A 158 21.69 0.61 -8.72
C LEU A 158 20.19 0.79 -8.87
N SER A 159 19.61 1.79 -8.19
CA SER A 159 18.17 2.08 -8.32
C SER A 159 17.79 2.47 -9.75
N SER A 160 18.60 3.32 -10.39
CA SER A 160 18.38 3.72 -11.79
C SER A 160 18.54 2.54 -12.76
N GLN A 161 19.53 1.67 -12.53
CA GLN A 161 19.76 0.48 -13.35
C GLN A 161 18.66 -0.57 -13.19
N LEU A 162 18.19 -0.79 -11.97
CA LEU A 162 17.06 -1.69 -11.69
C LEU A 162 15.79 -1.21 -12.39
N TYR A 163 15.48 0.09 -12.29
CA TYR A 163 14.33 0.66 -13.00
C TYR A 163 14.48 0.57 -14.52
N SER A 164 15.67 0.91 -15.06
CA SER A 164 15.97 0.84 -16.49
C SER A 164 15.96 -0.59 -17.05
N ARG A 165 16.05 -1.61 -16.18
CA ARG A 165 15.98 -3.01 -16.58
C ARG A 165 14.55 -3.48 -16.87
N VAL A 166 13.54 -2.82 -16.29
CA VAL A 166 12.13 -3.25 -16.39
C VAL A 166 11.61 -3.04 -17.81
N ASP A 167 11.31 -4.13 -18.51
CA ASP A 167 10.82 -4.13 -19.89
C ASP A 167 9.29 -3.94 -19.95
N TRP A 168 8.82 -2.71 -19.73
CA TRP A 168 7.38 -2.42 -19.71
C TRP A 168 6.69 -2.68 -21.04
N GLN A 169 7.42 -2.63 -22.16
CA GLN A 169 6.89 -2.99 -23.48
C GLN A 169 6.59 -4.49 -23.56
N TRP A 170 7.46 -5.34 -23.02
CA TRP A 170 7.18 -6.77 -22.90
C TRP A 170 5.92 -7.04 -22.07
N ALA A 171 5.72 -6.31 -20.97
CA ALA A 171 4.53 -6.47 -20.11
C ALA A 171 3.20 -6.06 -20.78
N LEU A 172 3.23 -5.42 -21.94
CA LEU A 172 2.03 -5.19 -22.77
C LEU A 172 1.49 -6.50 -23.35
N ASN A 173 2.31 -7.55 -23.47
CA ASN A 173 1.93 -8.82 -24.10
C ASN A 173 1.21 -8.61 -25.44
N GLU A 174 1.85 -7.85 -26.35
CA GLU A 174 1.35 -7.48 -27.68
C GLU A 174 0.04 -6.64 -27.71
N GLY A 175 -0.52 -6.31 -26.53
CA GLY A 175 -1.70 -5.46 -26.39
C GLY A 175 -1.38 -3.99 -26.12
N VAL A 176 -2.40 -3.25 -25.70
CA VAL A 176 -2.29 -1.79 -25.44
C VAL A 176 -2.05 -1.48 -23.96
N THR A 177 -2.65 -2.24 -23.05
CA THR A 177 -2.58 -2.02 -21.59
C THR A 177 -1.55 -2.95 -20.92
N LEU A 178 -1.21 -2.75 -19.65
CA LEU A 178 -0.26 -3.64 -18.97
C LEU A 178 -0.96 -4.94 -18.48
N SER A 179 -0.31 -6.10 -18.63
CA SER A 179 -0.74 -7.34 -17.97
C SER A 179 -0.58 -7.24 -16.46
N HIS A 180 -1.37 -7.99 -15.69
CA HIS A 180 -1.13 -8.12 -14.24
C HIS A 180 0.19 -8.83 -13.94
N GLY A 181 0.53 -9.85 -14.73
CA GLY A 181 1.73 -10.64 -14.48
C GLY A 181 1.98 -11.73 -15.50
N TRP A 182 2.97 -12.57 -15.20
CA TRP A 182 3.43 -13.67 -16.04
C TRP A 182 3.99 -14.82 -15.18
N THR A 183 3.85 -16.06 -15.63
CA THR A 183 4.45 -17.25 -15.04
C THR A 183 5.26 -18.05 -16.09
N PRO A 184 6.35 -18.71 -15.69
CA PRO A 184 7.06 -19.69 -16.52
C PRO A 184 6.18 -20.80 -17.08
N GLU A 185 5.18 -21.21 -16.31
CA GLU A 185 4.32 -22.34 -16.65
C GLU A 185 3.29 -21.99 -17.73
N ASP A 186 2.65 -20.82 -17.60
CA ASP A 186 1.44 -20.50 -18.38
C ASP A 186 1.59 -19.23 -19.24
N GLY A 187 2.69 -18.50 -19.11
CA GLY A 187 2.88 -17.22 -19.77
C GLY A 187 2.15 -16.09 -19.06
N PHE A 188 1.62 -15.12 -19.81
CA PHE A 188 0.94 -13.97 -19.23
C PHE A 188 -0.40 -14.34 -18.60
N LEU A 189 -0.69 -13.73 -17.44
CA LEU A 189 -1.99 -13.85 -16.80
C LEU A 189 -3.11 -13.29 -17.71
N PRO A 190 -4.34 -13.82 -17.60
CA PRO A 190 -5.46 -13.34 -18.42
C PRO A 190 -5.96 -11.94 -18.02
N TYR A 191 -5.53 -11.42 -16.87
CA TYR A 191 -5.97 -10.14 -16.31
C TYR A 191 -5.03 -9.00 -16.69
N ARG A 192 -5.61 -7.81 -16.91
CA ARG A 192 -4.91 -6.62 -17.36
C ARG A 192 -5.37 -5.39 -16.59
N TRP A 193 -4.50 -4.41 -16.49
CA TRP A 193 -4.77 -3.11 -15.90
C TRP A 193 -5.53 -2.22 -16.90
N ASP A 194 -6.73 -2.62 -17.29
CA ASP A 194 -7.48 -2.02 -18.41
C ASP A 194 -8.92 -1.67 -18.09
N THR A 195 -9.36 -1.92 -16.86
CA THR A 195 -10.76 -1.78 -16.47
C THR A 195 -10.88 -1.10 -15.12
N ASN A 196 -11.68 -0.02 -15.06
CA ASN A 196 -12.00 0.77 -13.88
C ASN A 196 -10.77 1.37 -13.16
N TYR A 197 -11.05 2.22 -12.17
CA TYR A 197 -10.01 2.78 -11.30
C TYR A 197 -9.40 1.70 -10.40
N SER A 198 -8.08 1.69 -10.27
CA SER A 198 -7.31 0.74 -9.47
C SER A 198 -6.05 1.38 -8.88
N GLU A 199 -5.28 0.61 -8.12
CA GLU A 199 -3.99 1.00 -7.53
C GLU A 199 -2.89 1.30 -8.57
N ALA A 200 -3.14 1.05 -9.86
CA ALA A 200 -2.16 1.03 -10.94
C ALA A 200 -1.70 2.40 -11.46
N LEU A 201 -2.10 3.53 -10.86
CA LEU A 201 -1.65 4.86 -11.29
C LEU A 201 -0.12 4.95 -11.28
N LEU A 202 0.54 4.55 -10.19
CA LEU A 202 2.01 4.53 -10.10
C LEU A 202 2.65 3.60 -11.15
N LEU A 203 2.00 2.48 -11.45
CA LEU A 203 2.48 1.49 -12.42
C LEU A 203 2.54 2.11 -13.81
N TYR A 204 1.46 2.78 -14.24
CA TYR A 204 1.43 3.48 -15.52
C TYR A 204 2.41 4.65 -15.56
N VAL A 205 2.54 5.42 -14.48
CA VAL A 205 3.52 6.52 -14.39
C VAL A 205 4.95 5.99 -14.59
N LEU A 206 5.33 4.89 -13.94
CA LEU A 206 6.64 4.25 -14.14
C LEU A 206 6.79 3.71 -15.57
N ALA A 207 5.78 3.02 -16.10
CA ALA A 207 5.87 2.46 -17.45
C ALA A 207 6.04 3.53 -18.53
N LEU A 208 5.41 4.70 -18.37
CA LEU A 208 5.56 5.85 -19.27
C LEU A 208 6.87 6.61 -19.03
N GLY A 209 7.30 6.69 -17.77
CA GLY A 209 8.52 7.37 -17.35
C GLY A 209 9.81 6.60 -17.64
N SER A 210 9.71 5.35 -18.12
CA SER A 210 10.88 4.49 -18.33
C SER A 210 11.88 5.11 -19.32
N PRO A 211 13.20 5.06 -19.02
CA PRO A 211 14.22 5.57 -19.93
C PRO A 211 14.58 4.59 -21.06
N THR A 212 14.25 3.31 -20.91
CA THR A 212 14.73 2.23 -21.80
C THR A 212 13.60 1.52 -22.53
N TYR A 213 12.53 1.16 -21.82
CA TYR A 213 11.39 0.43 -22.36
C TYR A 213 10.06 1.14 -22.07
N PRO A 214 9.88 2.42 -22.48
CA PRO A 214 8.64 3.13 -22.21
C PRO A 214 7.47 2.55 -23.02
N ILE A 215 6.30 2.49 -22.40
CA ILE A 215 5.04 2.29 -23.12
C ILE A 215 4.56 3.60 -23.75
N LYS A 216 3.56 3.54 -24.64
CA LYS A 216 2.99 4.74 -25.28
C LYS A 216 1.95 5.39 -24.36
N ALA A 217 1.79 6.71 -24.45
CA ALA A 217 0.75 7.46 -23.73
C ALA A 217 -0.68 6.90 -23.97
N ASP A 218 -0.92 6.35 -25.16
CA ASP A 218 -2.18 5.70 -25.52
C ASP A 218 -2.55 4.53 -24.60
N SER A 219 -1.56 3.83 -24.04
CA SER A 219 -1.78 2.76 -23.06
C SER A 219 -2.50 3.27 -21.81
N TYR A 220 -2.05 4.41 -21.27
CA TYR A 220 -2.67 5.05 -20.11
C TYR A 220 -4.05 5.58 -20.45
N LYS A 221 -4.18 6.25 -21.60
CA LYS A 221 -5.46 6.76 -22.09
C LYS A 221 -6.50 5.65 -22.24
N LYS A 222 -6.11 4.48 -22.77
CA LYS A 222 -7.02 3.34 -22.95
C LYS A 222 -7.57 2.82 -21.63
N TRP A 223 -6.76 2.83 -20.59
CA TRP A 223 -7.20 2.47 -19.24
C TRP A 223 -8.13 3.54 -18.65
N THR A 224 -7.74 4.82 -18.69
CA THR A 224 -8.55 5.91 -18.11
C THR A 224 -9.88 6.14 -18.83
N GLU A 225 -10.03 5.73 -20.09
CA GLU A 225 -11.31 5.67 -20.80
C GLU A 225 -12.36 4.78 -20.12
N THR A 226 -11.93 3.82 -19.29
CA THR A 226 -12.83 2.91 -18.56
C THR A 226 -13.25 3.45 -17.20
N PHE A 227 -12.74 4.59 -16.79
CA PHE A 227 -13.05 5.17 -15.49
C PHE A 227 -14.48 5.69 -15.44
N GLU A 228 -15.19 5.32 -14.38
CA GLU A 228 -16.57 5.73 -14.14
C GLU A 228 -16.64 6.50 -12.82
N VAL A 229 -17.11 7.75 -12.87
CA VAL A 229 -17.46 8.52 -11.68
C VAL A 229 -18.80 8.01 -11.16
N LYS A 230 -18.83 7.54 -9.92
CA LYS A 230 -20.04 7.11 -9.23
C LYS A 230 -20.45 8.15 -8.18
N LYS A 231 -21.76 8.33 -8.05
CA LYS A 231 -22.36 9.06 -6.93
C LYS A 231 -22.74 8.07 -5.83
N VAL A 232 -22.10 8.19 -4.67
CA VAL A 232 -22.32 7.35 -3.49
C VAL A 232 -22.51 8.27 -2.28
N TYR A 233 -23.66 8.15 -1.62
CA TYR A 233 -24.10 9.11 -0.61
C TYR A 233 -24.08 10.55 -1.19
N GLU A 234 -23.42 11.49 -0.52
CA GLU A 234 -23.20 12.86 -0.96
C GLU A 234 -21.97 13.06 -1.87
N PHE A 235 -21.18 12.02 -2.12
CA PHE A 235 -19.89 12.11 -2.80
C PHE A 235 -19.96 11.65 -4.26
N GLU A 236 -19.19 12.30 -5.12
CA GLU A 236 -18.91 11.87 -6.50
C GLU A 236 -17.43 11.50 -6.60
N TYR A 237 -17.13 10.27 -6.98
CA TYR A 237 -15.75 9.75 -6.97
C TYR A 237 -15.55 8.57 -7.94
N LEU A 238 -14.31 8.26 -8.26
CA LEU A 238 -13.92 7.02 -8.93
C LEU A 238 -14.04 5.85 -7.96
N TYR A 239 -14.87 4.86 -8.26
CA TYR A 239 -15.02 3.71 -7.38
C TYR A 239 -13.82 2.75 -7.46
N GLY A 240 -13.18 2.52 -6.31
CA GLY A 240 -12.37 1.34 -6.02
C GLY A 240 -12.88 0.74 -4.70
N GLY A 241 -13.25 -0.55 -4.70
CA GLY A 241 -13.89 -1.16 -3.53
C GLY A 241 -12.98 -1.14 -2.29
N PRO A 242 -11.80 -1.79 -2.35
CA PRO A 242 -10.82 -1.74 -1.27
C PRO A 242 -10.14 -0.38 -1.12
N LEU A 243 -9.98 0.08 0.13
CA LEU A 243 -9.43 1.41 0.39
C LEU A 243 -7.98 1.58 -0.10
N PHE A 244 -7.19 0.50 -0.18
CA PHE A 244 -5.79 0.56 -0.65
C PHE A 244 -5.66 1.06 -2.10
N ILE A 245 -6.67 0.84 -2.94
CA ILE A 245 -6.74 1.35 -4.32
C ILE A 245 -6.62 2.88 -4.33
N HIS A 246 -7.16 3.54 -3.30
CA HIS A 246 -7.12 4.98 -3.12
C HIS A 246 -5.85 5.47 -2.41
N GLN A 247 -4.92 4.59 -2.04
CA GLN A 247 -3.82 4.93 -1.13
C GLN A 247 -2.45 4.60 -1.69
N PHE A 248 -2.27 3.44 -2.33
CA PHE A 248 -0.93 2.94 -2.65
C PHE A 248 -0.15 3.87 -3.58
N SER A 249 -0.77 4.40 -4.63
CA SER A 249 -0.10 5.38 -5.49
C SER A 249 0.23 6.68 -4.75
N HIS A 250 -0.61 7.09 -3.80
CA HIS A 250 -0.40 8.26 -2.96
C HIS A 250 0.69 8.09 -1.89
N MET A 251 1.20 6.88 -1.66
CA MET A 251 2.36 6.73 -0.77
C MET A 251 3.59 7.47 -1.31
N TRP A 252 3.71 7.55 -2.63
CA TRP A 252 4.87 8.13 -3.29
C TRP A 252 4.55 9.33 -4.18
N ILE A 253 3.45 9.31 -4.92
CA ILE A 253 3.11 10.38 -5.84
C ILE A 253 2.12 11.31 -5.16
N ASP A 254 2.48 12.60 -5.15
CA ASP A 254 1.59 13.62 -4.64
C ASP A 254 0.63 14.10 -5.73
N PHE A 255 -0.61 13.66 -5.68
CA PHE A 255 -1.59 14.02 -6.71
C PHE A 255 -2.30 15.36 -6.46
N ARG A 256 -1.95 16.11 -5.41
CA ARG A 256 -2.62 17.39 -5.09
C ARG A 256 -2.39 18.44 -6.17
N GLY A 257 -3.49 18.90 -6.76
CA GLY A 257 -3.52 19.96 -7.75
C GLY A 257 -2.91 19.61 -9.11
N ILE A 258 -2.54 18.34 -9.34
CA ILE A 258 -2.09 17.86 -10.66
C ILE A 258 -3.22 17.10 -11.36
N HIS A 259 -3.33 17.33 -12.65
CA HIS A 259 -4.48 16.92 -13.43
C HIS A 259 -4.08 16.30 -14.76
N ASP A 260 -4.54 15.08 -15.00
CA ASP A 260 -4.63 14.49 -16.33
C ASP A 260 -5.93 14.92 -17.04
N ASP A 261 -6.15 14.44 -18.25
CA ASP A 261 -7.38 14.74 -19.01
C ASP A 261 -8.65 14.25 -18.30
N PHE A 262 -8.57 13.08 -17.65
CA PHE A 262 -9.73 12.47 -16.99
C PHE A 262 -10.16 13.28 -15.77
N ASN A 263 -9.28 13.47 -14.80
CA ASN A 263 -9.62 14.05 -13.50
C ASN A 263 -9.97 15.54 -13.63
N LYS A 264 -9.37 16.23 -14.62
CA LYS A 264 -9.71 17.60 -14.99
C LYS A 264 -11.16 17.70 -15.47
N LYS A 265 -11.59 16.75 -16.30
CA LYS A 265 -12.97 16.66 -16.77
C LYS A 265 -13.92 16.26 -15.65
N ALA A 266 -13.48 15.38 -14.73
CA ALA A 266 -14.26 14.96 -13.58
C ALA A 266 -14.45 16.08 -12.54
N GLY A 267 -13.58 17.10 -12.53
CA GLY A 267 -13.69 18.25 -11.63
C GLY A 267 -13.02 18.06 -10.27
N PHE A 268 -12.25 16.99 -10.08
CA PHE A 268 -11.49 16.70 -8.86
C PHE A 268 -10.16 16.03 -9.21
N ASP A 269 -9.11 16.26 -8.42
CA ASP A 269 -7.85 15.51 -8.57
C ASP A 269 -7.91 14.15 -7.85
N TYR A 270 -6.89 13.31 -8.04
CA TYR A 270 -6.85 11.99 -7.41
C TYR A 270 -6.70 12.02 -5.88
N PHE A 271 -6.28 13.15 -5.28
CA PHE A 271 -6.21 13.33 -3.84
C PHE A 271 -7.61 13.60 -3.24
N GLU A 272 -8.38 14.49 -3.86
CA GLU A 272 -9.78 14.73 -3.51
C GLU A 272 -10.66 13.49 -3.75
N ASN A 273 -10.32 12.68 -4.77
CA ASN A 273 -10.94 11.37 -4.97
C ASN A 273 -10.71 10.42 -3.77
N SER A 274 -9.48 10.35 -3.27
CA SER A 274 -9.13 9.53 -2.12
C SER A 274 -9.75 10.05 -0.82
N LYS A 275 -9.90 11.36 -0.67
CA LYS A 275 -10.68 11.97 0.41
C LYS A 275 -12.14 11.53 0.38
N SER A 276 -12.77 11.60 -0.79
CA SER A 276 -14.16 11.13 -0.98
C SER A 276 -14.29 9.64 -0.64
N ALA A 277 -13.39 8.78 -1.14
CA ALA A 277 -13.38 7.37 -0.80
C ALA A 277 -13.25 7.11 0.71
N THR A 278 -12.42 7.90 1.40
CA THR A 278 -12.23 7.81 2.85
C THR A 278 -13.53 8.10 3.61
N HIS A 279 -14.21 9.20 3.29
CA HIS A 279 -15.50 9.52 3.91
C HIS A 279 -16.59 8.51 3.56
N ILE A 280 -16.62 8.00 2.32
CA ILE A 280 -17.57 6.95 1.91
C ILE A 280 -17.39 5.68 2.75
N HIS A 281 -16.14 5.28 3.04
CA HIS A 281 -15.89 4.09 3.87
C HIS A 281 -16.37 4.29 5.32
N GLN A 282 -16.15 5.46 5.92
CA GLN A 282 -16.70 5.76 7.24
C GLN A 282 -18.24 5.80 7.20
N ARG A 283 -18.82 6.49 6.20
CA ARG A 283 -20.28 6.58 6.04
C ARG A 283 -20.92 5.20 5.87
N TYR A 284 -20.30 4.32 5.09
CA TYR A 284 -20.74 2.93 4.92
C TYR A 284 -20.75 2.16 6.24
N ALA A 285 -19.73 2.33 7.08
CA ALA A 285 -19.71 1.70 8.40
C ALA A 285 -20.76 2.29 9.36
N ILE A 286 -21.07 3.59 9.26
CA ILE A 286 -22.15 4.22 10.03
C ILE A 286 -23.52 3.67 9.61
N GLU A 287 -23.78 3.55 8.30
CA GLU A 287 -25.02 2.98 7.76
C GLU A 287 -25.16 1.49 8.06
N ASN A 288 -24.03 0.77 8.04
CA ASN A 288 -23.92 -0.63 8.43
C ASN A 288 -24.99 -1.55 7.81
N PRO A 289 -25.05 -1.65 6.46
CA PRO A 289 -26.12 -2.37 5.77
C PRO A 289 -26.19 -3.85 6.15
N ASN A 290 -25.04 -4.44 6.50
CA ASN A 290 -24.89 -5.84 6.93
C ASN A 290 -25.04 -6.05 8.46
N LYS A 291 -25.30 -4.96 9.20
CA LYS A 291 -25.63 -4.95 10.63
C LYS A 291 -24.63 -5.73 11.47
N PHE A 292 -23.34 -5.41 11.34
CA PHE A 292 -22.25 -5.85 12.19
C PHE A 292 -22.16 -4.95 13.43
N GLU A 293 -22.22 -5.50 14.64
CA GLU A 293 -22.42 -4.69 15.86
C GLU A 293 -21.34 -3.63 16.11
N HIS A 294 -20.12 -3.91 15.68
CA HIS A 294 -18.96 -3.04 15.88
C HIS A 294 -18.84 -1.92 14.85
N TYR A 295 -19.47 -2.02 13.68
CA TYR A 295 -19.38 -1.00 12.63
C TYR A 295 -19.97 0.34 13.10
N GLY A 296 -19.28 1.43 12.81
CA GLY A 296 -19.72 2.77 13.16
C GLY A 296 -18.69 3.85 12.85
N GLU A 297 -18.92 5.04 13.40
CA GLU A 297 -18.11 6.25 13.17
C GLU A 297 -16.60 6.03 13.41
N TYR A 298 -16.25 5.24 14.43
CA TYR A 298 -14.86 4.95 14.81
C TYR A 298 -14.44 3.51 14.56
N CYS A 299 -15.20 2.75 13.76
CA CYS A 299 -14.87 1.37 13.42
C CYS A 299 -15.23 1.10 11.96
N TRP A 300 -14.27 1.41 11.09
CA TRP A 300 -14.35 1.31 9.64
C TRP A 300 -12.96 1.05 9.06
N GLY A 301 -12.86 0.87 7.75
CA GLY A 301 -11.59 0.56 7.07
C GLY A 301 -11.61 -0.82 6.43
N LEU A 302 -12.37 -0.96 5.36
CA LEU A 302 -12.43 -2.18 4.54
C LEU A 302 -11.36 -2.09 3.45
N THR A 303 -10.42 -3.02 3.46
CA THR A 303 -9.32 -3.11 2.49
C THR A 303 -8.80 -4.54 2.43
N ALA A 304 -7.84 -4.82 1.54
CA ALA A 304 -7.21 -6.13 1.44
C ALA A 304 -6.51 -6.52 2.75
N SER A 305 -6.91 -7.64 3.33
CA SER A 305 -6.37 -8.08 4.62
C SER A 305 -6.70 -9.53 4.91
N ASP A 306 -5.99 -10.09 5.90
CA ASP A 306 -6.31 -11.40 6.46
C ASP A 306 -7.71 -11.41 7.08
N GLY A 307 -8.29 -12.60 7.18
CA GLY A 307 -9.61 -12.79 7.75
C GLY A 307 -9.70 -14.11 8.51
N PRO A 308 -10.81 -14.33 9.24
CA PRO A 308 -10.97 -15.51 10.10
C PRO A 308 -11.09 -16.84 9.34
N GLY A 309 -11.13 -16.81 8.01
CA GLY A 309 -11.12 -17.97 7.13
C GLY A 309 -12.44 -18.18 6.39
N ASN A 310 -12.40 -19.00 5.34
CA ASN A 310 -13.54 -19.25 4.45
C ASN A 310 -14.60 -20.12 5.14
N LYS A 311 -15.63 -19.49 5.74
CA LYS A 311 -16.70 -20.18 6.47
C LYS A 311 -18.05 -19.49 6.28
N THR A 312 -19.13 -20.26 6.27
CA THR A 312 -20.49 -19.73 6.38
C THR A 312 -21.08 -20.17 7.71
N ILE A 313 -21.54 -19.23 8.53
CA ILE A 313 -22.03 -19.50 9.88
C ILE A 313 -23.34 -18.74 10.11
N ASP A 314 -24.32 -19.39 10.76
CA ASP A 314 -25.52 -18.70 11.24
C ASP A 314 -25.21 -18.03 12.59
N ILE A 315 -25.37 -16.71 12.65
CA ILE A 315 -25.11 -15.91 13.85
C ILE A 315 -26.30 -15.00 14.08
N GLY A 316 -27.06 -15.28 15.15
CA GLY A 316 -28.26 -14.52 15.50
C GLY A 316 -29.37 -14.63 14.44
N GLY A 317 -29.53 -15.79 13.80
CA GLY A 317 -30.54 -16.02 12.75
C GLY A 317 -30.18 -15.40 11.40
N ARG A 318 -28.91 -15.00 11.21
CA ARG A 318 -28.39 -14.47 9.95
C ARG A 318 -27.23 -15.32 9.48
N LYS A 319 -27.33 -15.83 8.24
CA LYS A 319 -26.19 -16.47 7.57
C LYS A 319 -25.14 -15.40 7.24
N ARG A 320 -23.93 -15.57 7.78
CA ARG A 320 -22.78 -14.73 7.51
C ARG A 320 -21.71 -15.53 6.80
N ILE A 321 -21.14 -14.95 5.74
CA ILE A 321 -20.02 -15.50 4.98
C ILE A 321 -18.78 -14.77 5.46
N PHE A 322 -17.76 -15.52 5.86
CA PHE A 322 -16.45 -15.04 6.26
C PHE A 322 -15.41 -15.51 5.26
N TYR A 323 -14.38 -14.69 5.07
CA TYR A 323 -13.29 -14.97 4.16
C TYR A 323 -11.96 -15.10 4.90
N GLY A 324 -11.00 -15.79 4.29
CA GLY A 324 -9.58 -15.63 4.61
C GLY A 324 -9.05 -14.29 4.11
N TYR A 325 -7.84 -14.31 3.55
CA TYR A 325 -7.28 -13.15 2.88
C TYR A 325 -8.09 -12.80 1.62
N ILE A 326 -8.63 -11.59 1.55
CA ILE A 326 -9.35 -11.07 0.37
C ILE A 326 -9.32 -9.54 0.35
N ALA A 327 -9.45 -8.96 -0.85
CA ALA A 327 -9.64 -7.54 -1.09
C ALA A 327 -11.06 -7.09 -0.68
N ARG A 328 -11.29 -6.83 0.62
CA ARG A 328 -12.56 -6.30 1.14
C ARG A 328 -12.74 -4.85 0.71
N GLY A 329 -13.99 -4.42 0.54
CA GLY A 329 -14.28 -3.09 0.02
C GLY A 329 -15.67 -2.56 0.37
N ALA A 330 -15.81 -1.25 0.23
CA ALA A 330 -17.07 -0.53 0.45
C ALA A 330 -17.35 0.41 -0.74
N PRO A 331 -18.62 0.76 -1.01
CA PRO A 331 -19.82 0.24 -0.36
C PRO A 331 -20.36 -1.06 -0.98
N PHE A 332 -19.76 -1.53 -2.09
CA PHE A 332 -20.30 -2.65 -2.87
C PHE A 332 -19.63 -4.01 -2.58
N GLY A 333 -18.75 -4.06 -1.58
CA GLY A 333 -18.18 -5.31 -1.08
C GLY A 333 -16.92 -5.78 -1.82
N PRO A 334 -16.43 -6.99 -1.48
CA PRO A 334 -16.98 -7.88 -0.45
C PRO A 334 -16.81 -7.32 0.97
N ASP A 335 -17.79 -7.59 1.84
CA ASP A 335 -17.84 -7.18 3.26
C ASP A 335 -18.32 -8.35 4.13
N ASP A 336 -17.45 -8.86 5.01
CA ASP A 336 -17.74 -9.90 6.01
C ASP A 336 -17.65 -9.40 7.46
N GLY A 337 -17.62 -8.08 7.65
CA GLY A 337 -17.48 -7.44 8.95
C GLY A 337 -16.04 -7.35 9.45
N THR A 338 -15.05 -7.85 8.71
CA THR A 338 -13.64 -7.70 9.09
C THR A 338 -13.18 -6.27 8.81
N VAL A 339 -12.52 -5.65 9.80
CA VAL A 339 -12.00 -4.28 9.74
C VAL A 339 -10.48 -4.30 9.77
N SER A 340 -9.85 -3.41 9.03
CA SER A 340 -8.39 -3.27 8.90
C SER A 340 -7.92 -1.88 9.31
N PRO A 341 -7.42 -1.70 10.54
CA PRO A 341 -6.98 -0.40 11.06
C PRO A 341 -5.91 0.29 10.21
N TRP A 342 -5.03 -0.49 9.56
CA TRP A 342 -3.99 0.07 8.71
C TRP A 342 -4.54 0.89 7.53
N GLY A 343 -5.69 0.48 6.97
CA GLY A 343 -6.36 1.21 5.88
C GLY A 343 -6.92 2.55 6.34
N VAL A 344 -7.34 2.65 7.60
CA VAL A 344 -7.72 3.94 8.21
C VAL A 344 -6.51 4.85 8.31
N VAL A 345 -5.40 4.35 8.88
CA VAL A 345 -4.16 5.14 9.05
C VAL A 345 -3.61 5.63 7.71
N ALA A 346 -3.63 4.78 6.68
CA ALA A 346 -3.18 5.16 5.34
C ALA A 346 -4.05 6.26 4.69
N SER A 347 -5.23 6.55 5.26
CA SER A 347 -6.09 7.65 4.81
C SER A 347 -5.83 8.98 5.53
N LEU A 348 -4.91 9.01 6.50
CA LEU A 348 -4.66 10.16 7.36
C LEU A 348 -4.41 11.47 6.59
N PRO A 349 -3.66 11.51 5.47
CA PRO A 349 -3.49 12.76 4.74
C PRO A 349 -4.77 13.30 4.10
N PHE A 350 -5.76 12.45 3.79
CA PHE A 350 -6.94 12.85 3.01
C PHE A 350 -8.06 13.40 3.88
N ALA A 351 -8.27 12.83 5.07
CA ALA A 351 -9.35 13.21 5.98
C ALA A 351 -8.90 13.07 7.45
N PRO A 352 -7.91 13.87 7.91
CA PRO A 352 -7.32 13.74 9.23
C PRO A 352 -8.35 13.85 10.36
N GLU A 353 -9.41 14.65 10.16
CA GLU A 353 -10.46 14.90 11.14
C GLU A 353 -11.26 13.64 11.51
N ILE A 354 -11.48 12.69 10.58
CA ILE A 354 -12.16 11.43 10.89
C ILE A 354 -11.18 10.31 11.20
N VAL A 355 -9.96 10.39 10.66
CA VAL A 355 -8.93 9.36 10.81
C VAL A 355 -8.29 9.42 12.20
N LEU A 356 -7.96 10.61 12.72
CA LEU A 356 -7.32 10.76 14.03
C LEU A 356 -8.17 10.20 15.16
N ASP A 357 -9.47 10.53 15.17
CA ASP A 357 -10.42 10.02 16.17
C ASP A 357 -10.59 8.50 16.06
N THR A 358 -10.59 7.96 14.84
CA THR A 358 -10.68 6.51 14.61
C THR A 358 -9.41 5.79 15.10
N ILE A 359 -8.22 6.33 14.84
CA ILE A 359 -6.95 5.78 15.36
C ILE A 359 -6.96 5.81 16.89
N ARG A 360 -7.39 6.93 17.49
CA ARG A 360 -7.47 7.07 18.93
C ARG A 360 -8.44 6.04 19.54
N HIS A 361 -9.61 5.87 18.95
CA HIS A 361 -10.57 4.86 19.37
C HIS A 361 -9.99 3.44 19.28
N ALA A 362 -9.31 3.11 18.17
CA ALA A 362 -8.65 1.82 17.97
C ALA A 362 -7.59 1.53 19.04
N ILE A 363 -6.84 2.54 19.47
CA ILE A 363 -5.79 2.42 20.50
C ILE A 363 -6.40 2.36 21.91
N GLU A 364 -7.22 3.35 22.27
CA GLU A 364 -7.63 3.60 23.66
C GLU A 364 -8.86 2.78 24.08
N LYS A 365 -9.76 2.45 23.14
CA LYS A 365 -11.01 1.73 23.43
C LYS A 365 -10.97 0.28 22.99
N LEU A 366 -10.49 0.03 21.78
CA LEU A 366 -10.41 -1.33 21.22
C LEU A 366 -9.11 -2.05 21.60
N ASN A 367 -8.07 -1.34 22.06
CA ASN A 367 -6.78 -1.93 22.40
C ASN A 367 -6.18 -2.77 21.24
N LEU A 368 -6.33 -2.32 19.99
CA LEU A 368 -5.82 -3.03 18.79
C LEU A 368 -4.29 -2.95 18.62
N LYS A 369 -3.60 -2.50 19.67
CA LYS A 369 -2.16 -2.62 19.88
C LYS A 369 -1.81 -3.72 20.89
N HIS A 370 -2.74 -4.62 21.23
CA HIS A 370 -2.60 -5.57 22.34
C HIS A 370 -1.32 -6.42 22.27
N HIS A 371 -0.93 -6.87 21.07
CA HIS A 371 0.27 -7.68 20.88
C HIS A 371 1.59 -6.88 20.98
N ARG A 372 1.55 -5.54 20.96
CA ARG A 372 2.69 -4.59 20.99
C ARG A 372 3.83 -4.85 19.99
N LEU A 373 3.67 -5.83 19.10
CA LEU A 373 4.61 -6.14 18.04
C LEU A 373 4.16 -5.40 16.78
N TYR A 374 4.96 -4.42 16.36
CA TYR A 374 4.78 -3.65 15.14
C TYR A 374 3.46 -2.89 15.05
N GLY A 375 3.03 -2.22 16.13
CA GLY A 375 1.81 -1.40 16.13
C GLY A 375 0.52 -2.22 15.95
N PHE A 376 -0.33 -1.81 15.00
CA PHE A 376 -1.67 -2.36 14.83
C PHE A 376 -1.69 -3.81 14.32
N ASP A 377 -2.68 -4.57 14.80
CA ASP A 377 -3.12 -5.80 14.16
C ASP A 377 -3.56 -5.59 12.71
N ALA A 378 -3.33 -6.58 11.85
CA ALA A 378 -3.64 -6.46 10.42
C ALA A 378 -5.14 -6.30 10.15
N SER A 379 -5.95 -7.01 10.93
CA SER A 379 -7.41 -6.99 10.85
C SER A 379 -8.03 -7.66 12.07
N PHE A 380 -9.32 -7.39 12.29
CA PHE A 380 -10.12 -8.03 13.32
C PHE A 380 -11.59 -8.17 12.91
N ASN A 381 -12.30 -9.12 13.49
CA ASN A 381 -13.71 -9.39 13.26
C ASN A 381 -14.40 -9.86 14.56
N PRO A 382 -15.05 -8.93 15.30
CA PRO A 382 -15.79 -9.25 16.52
C PRO A 382 -17.00 -10.16 16.31
N THR A 383 -17.51 -10.23 15.07
CA THR A 383 -18.68 -11.06 14.74
C THR A 383 -18.30 -12.52 14.52
N PHE A 384 -17.03 -12.82 14.22
CA PHE A 384 -16.60 -14.19 14.01
C PHE A 384 -16.60 -14.98 15.32
N PRO A 385 -17.25 -16.16 15.38
CA PRO A 385 -17.36 -16.93 16.61
C PRO A 385 -16.07 -17.71 16.84
N GLU A 386 -15.21 -17.17 17.71
CA GLU A 386 -14.04 -17.86 18.22
C GLU A 386 -14.11 -18.09 19.73
N LYS A 387 -13.36 -19.07 20.23
CA LYS A 387 -13.29 -19.40 21.67
C LYS A 387 -12.49 -18.38 22.49
N SER A 388 -12.02 -17.31 21.86
CA SER A 388 -11.18 -16.29 22.48
C SER A 388 -11.97 -15.48 23.51
N LYS A 389 -11.26 -14.98 24.52
CA LYS A 389 -11.79 -13.98 25.45
C LYS A 389 -11.52 -12.55 24.98
N ASN A 390 -10.98 -12.37 23.77
CA ASN A 390 -10.69 -11.05 23.21
C ASN A 390 -12.03 -10.31 22.95
N PRO A 391 -12.23 -9.11 23.52
CA PRO A 391 -13.45 -8.33 23.28
C PRO A 391 -13.63 -7.94 21.81
N ASN A 392 -12.57 -7.98 20.99
CA ASN A 392 -12.62 -7.71 19.56
C ASN A 392 -12.90 -8.96 18.70
N GLY A 393 -13.26 -10.09 19.33
CA GLY A 393 -13.37 -11.38 18.66
C GLY A 393 -12.08 -11.76 17.95
N TRP A 394 -12.21 -12.28 16.73
CA TRP A 394 -11.06 -12.72 15.94
C TRP A 394 -10.13 -11.55 15.60
N VAL A 395 -8.84 -11.74 15.83
CA VAL A 395 -7.79 -10.79 15.46
C VAL A 395 -6.73 -11.55 14.67
N SER A 396 -6.25 -10.95 13.57
CA SER A 396 -5.19 -11.55 12.75
C SER A 396 -3.97 -11.88 13.62
N PRO A 397 -3.51 -13.15 13.63
CA PRO A 397 -2.33 -13.55 14.39
C PRO A 397 -1.03 -13.03 13.78
N TRP A 398 -1.08 -12.52 12.54
CA TRP A 398 0.10 -12.10 11.79
C TRP A 398 0.10 -10.59 11.50
N ARG A 399 1.30 -10.03 11.35
CA ARG A 399 1.56 -8.68 10.83
C ARG A 399 2.05 -8.83 9.40
N PHE A 400 1.60 -7.95 8.51
CA PHE A 400 1.91 -7.99 7.07
C PHE A 400 2.69 -6.74 6.67
N GLY A 401 3.80 -6.90 5.96
CA GLY A 401 4.64 -5.79 5.51
C GLY A 401 3.88 -4.78 4.64
N LEU A 402 2.98 -5.28 3.78
CA LEU A 402 2.07 -4.46 2.96
C LEU A 402 1.10 -3.60 3.78
N ASN A 403 0.84 -3.95 5.04
CA ASN A 403 0.00 -3.16 5.95
C ASN A 403 0.84 -2.16 6.75
N GLN A 404 2.06 -2.56 7.13
CA GLN A 404 2.96 -1.73 7.93
C GLN A 404 3.54 -0.55 7.13
N GLY A 405 3.84 -0.77 5.84
CA GLY A 405 4.43 0.25 4.98
C GLY A 405 3.58 1.52 4.86
N PRO A 406 2.29 1.40 4.49
CA PRO A 406 1.38 2.54 4.40
C PRO A 406 1.24 3.29 5.72
N ILE A 407 1.24 2.60 6.88
CA ILE A 407 1.20 3.26 8.19
C ILE A 407 2.41 4.19 8.36
N VAL A 408 3.64 3.69 8.16
CA VAL A 408 4.85 4.50 8.35
C VAL A 408 4.89 5.69 7.39
N ILE A 409 4.62 5.42 6.10
CA ILE A 409 4.77 6.40 5.01
C ILE A 409 3.68 7.47 5.06
N MET A 410 2.42 7.08 5.27
CA MET A 410 1.30 8.04 5.24
C MET A 410 1.21 8.88 6.50
N ILE A 411 1.65 8.37 7.67
CA ILE A 411 1.86 9.22 8.86
C ILE A 411 2.91 10.29 8.57
N GLU A 412 4.03 9.93 7.92
CA GLU A 412 5.06 10.92 7.61
C GLU A 412 4.63 11.91 6.54
N ASN A 413 3.93 11.46 5.50
CA ASN A 413 3.37 12.34 4.48
C ASN A 413 2.34 13.31 5.06
N TYR A 414 1.53 12.88 6.04
CA TYR A 414 0.66 13.77 6.80
C TYR A 414 1.46 14.81 7.61
N HIS A 415 2.48 14.38 8.35
CA HIS A 415 3.24 15.29 9.20
C HIS A 415 4.08 16.32 8.44
N THR A 416 4.77 15.88 7.39
CA THR A 416 5.81 16.69 6.74
C THR A 416 5.75 16.65 5.21
N GLY A 417 4.99 15.72 4.63
CA GLY A 417 5.01 15.46 3.19
C GLY A 417 6.35 14.91 2.70
N LEU A 418 7.12 14.23 3.54
CA LEU A 418 8.51 13.84 3.26
C LEU A 418 8.68 13.09 1.96
N ILE A 419 7.99 11.95 1.79
CA ILE A 419 8.17 11.08 0.63
C ILE A 419 7.66 11.80 -0.63
N TRP A 420 6.55 12.53 -0.52
CA TRP A 420 6.07 13.39 -1.60
C TRP A 420 7.10 14.41 -2.05
N LYS A 421 7.71 15.18 -1.13
CA LYS A 421 8.73 16.18 -1.46
C LYS A 421 9.92 15.55 -2.19
N ILE A 422 10.38 14.39 -1.70
CA ILE A 422 11.48 13.64 -2.31
C ILE A 422 11.11 13.18 -3.73
N MET A 423 9.92 12.60 -3.91
CA MET A 423 9.51 12.02 -5.18
C MET A 423 9.09 13.05 -6.24
N ARG A 424 8.72 14.27 -5.83
CA ARG A 424 8.51 15.40 -6.74
C ARG A 424 9.80 15.80 -7.48
N GLU A 425 10.98 15.44 -6.96
CA GLU A 425 12.27 15.69 -7.60
C GLU A 425 12.74 14.49 -8.46
N CYS A 426 11.96 13.41 -8.53
CA CYS A 426 12.35 12.23 -9.29
C CYS A 426 12.07 12.44 -10.79
N PRO A 427 13.10 12.54 -11.66
CA PRO A 427 12.92 12.89 -13.06
C PRO A 427 12.09 11.84 -13.83
N TYR A 428 12.14 10.58 -13.40
CA TYR A 428 11.37 9.51 -14.02
C TYR A 428 9.86 9.63 -13.74
N ILE A 429 9.49 10.05 -12.52
CA ILE A 429 8.09 10.27 -12.15
C ILE A 429 7.55 11.51 -12.86
N ILE A 430 8.32 12.60 -12.88
CA ILE A 430 7.96 13.83 -13.61
C ILE A 430 7.73 13.52 -15.10
N LYS A 431 8.67 12.81 -15.74
CA LYS A 431 8.53 12.37 -17.13
C LYS A 431 7.28 11.52 -17.32
N GLY A 432 7.07 10.51 -16.47
CA GLY A 432 5.91 9.62 -16.55
C GLY A 432 4.58 10.36 -16.43
N LEU A 433 4.48 11.29 -15.49
CA LEU A 433 3.31 12.15 -15.30
C LEU A 433 3.05 13.05 -16.52
N HIS A 434 4.08 13.70 -17.06
CA HIS A 434 3.93 14.51 -18.27
C HIS A 434 3.48 13.69 -19.48
N VAL A 435 4.06 12.50 -19.70
CA VAL A 435 3.64 11.62 -20.80
C VAL A 435 2.21 11.10 -20.59
N ALA A 436 1.78 10.91 -19.35
CA ALA A 436 0.39 10.59 -19.00
C ALA A 436 -0.58 11.77 -19.18
N GLY A 437 -0.08 12.97 -19.53
CA GLY A 437 -0.88 14.17 -19.73
C GLY A 437 -1.13 14.97 -18.45
N PHE A 438 -0.46 14.65 -17.34
CA PHE A 438 -0.59 15.43 -16.11
C PHE A 438 0.03 16.82 -16.26
N THR A 439 -0.69 17.82 -15.76
CA THR A 439 -0.26 19.22 -15.67
C THR A 439 -0.76 19.85 -14.37
N GLY A 440 -0.30 21.04 -14.02
CA GLY A 440 -0.81 21.75 -12.84
C GLY A 440 0.03 21.53 -11.58
N GLY A 441 -0.46 22.04 -10.45
CA GLY A 441 0.16 21.86 -9.13
C GLY A 441 1.67 22.09 -9.09
N TRP A 442 2.38 21.14 -8.52
CA TRP A 442 3.84 21.14 -8.40
C TRP A 442 4.57 20.77 -9.70
N LEU A 443 3.88 20.24 -10.71
CA LEU A 443 4.44 19.92 -12.03
C LEU A 443 4.62 21.17 -12.93
N LYS A 444 4.15 22.35 -12.53
CA LYS A 444 4.24 23.59 -13.35
C LYS A 444 5.65 24.14 -13.55
N ASN A 445 6.63 23.68 -12.77
CA ASN A 445 7.96 24.30 -12.71
C ASN A 445 9.04 23.61 -13.57
N GLU A 446 8.69 22.62 -14.40
CA GLU A 446 9.69 21.76 -15.07
C GLU A 446 9.52 21.56 -16.59
N ILE A 447 8.99 22.56 -17.31
CA ILE A 447 8.95 22.53 -18.79
C ILE A 447 10.29 22.96 -19.38
#